data_AF-A0A1M5Z7S7-F1
#
_entry.id   AF-A0A1M5Z7S7-F1
#
_cell.length_a   1.000
_cell.length_b   1.000
_cell.length_c   1.000
_cell.angle_alpha   90.00
_cell.angle_beta   90.00
_cell.angle_gamma   90.00
#
_symmetry.space_group_name_H-M   'P 1'
#
loop_
_entity.id
_entity.type
_entity.pdbx_description
1 polymer ?
#
loop_
_entity_poly.entity_id
_entity_poly.type
_entity_poly.pdbx_seq_one_letter_code
_entity_poly.pdbx_strand_id
1 'polypeptide(L)'
;MTYLKTLIVLFFLGIVTNISAQTFATDSKPDVDRDKLSLFNSGVYEIPRVNNSLPKNNQVYLTQVGEFNTININTQTNSSDINVRQNGSNNDLSFEYIADHAVANVIQNGSNNKVVDYVNLPGETINLNLTQDGSNLTFDKYGSSTLSESLQFKQTGFSKTLIVRSFK
;
A
#
# COMPACT_ATOMS: atom_id res chain seq x y z
N MET A 1 4.51 1.45 62.35
CA MET A 1 3.82 1.51 61.04
C MET A 1 4.53 2.53 60.12
N THR A 2 5.83 2.35 59.88
CA THR A 2 6.65 3.35 59.15
C THR A 2 7.63 2.71 58.17
N TYR A 3 8.01 1.44 58.37
CA TYR A 3 8.94 0.73 57.48
C TYR A 3 8.29 0.04 56.27
N LEU A 4 6.95 -0.11 56.27
CA LEU A 4 6.23 -0.72 55.15
C LEU A 4 5.99 0.26 53.98
N LYS A 5 6.02 1.57 54.25
CA LYS A 5 5.89 2.61 53.20
C LYS A 5 7.22 2.92 52.51
N THR A 6 8.36 2.69 53.17
CA THR A 6 9.70 2.90 52.58
C THR A 6 10.09 1.77 51.62
N LEU A 7 9.48 0.59 51.73
CA LEU A 7 9.76 -0.56 50.86
C LEU A 7 9.09 -0.45 49.48
N ILE A 8 8.01 0.33 49.35
CA ILE A 8 7.27 0.47 48.08
C ILE A 8 7.89 1.55 47.17
N VAL A 9 8.66 2.48 47.73
CA VAL A 9 9.38 3.51 46.95
C VAL A 9 10.67 2.97 46.32
N LEU A 10 11.23 1.88 46.87
CA LEU A 10 12.44 1.24 46.34
C LEU A 10 12.18 0.18 45.25
N PHE A 11 10.91 -0.10 44.92
CA PHE A 11 10.55 -1.06 43.88
C PHE A 11 10.39 -0.44 42.47
N PHE A 12 10.52 0.88 42.35
CA PHE A 12 10.38 1.62 41.08
C PHE A 12 11.71 2.14 40.49
N LEU A 13 12.85 1.68 40.99
CA LEU A 13 14.17 2.24 40.66
C LEU A 13 15.15 1.29 39.97
N GLY A 14 14.69 0.15 39.46
CA GLY A 14 15.57 -0.76 38.72
C GLY A 14 14.82 -1.58 37.70
N ILE A 15 14.86 -1.14 36.43
CA ILE A 15 15.22 -1.88 35.21
C ILE A 15 15.01 -0.91 34.04
N VAL A 16 16.03 -0.11 33.75
CA VAL A 16 16.23 0.52 32.43
C VAL A 16 17.68 0.28 32.05
N THR A 17 17.96 -0.89 31.48
CA THR A 17 19.17 -1.10 30.66
C THR A 17 18.83 -2.07 29.55
N ASN A 18 18.79 -1.54 28.33
CA ASN A 18 19.15 -2.15 27.04
C ASN A 18 18.52 -1.33 25.92
N ILE A 19 18.90 -0.06 25.83
CA ILE A 19 18.83 0.68 24.57
C ILE A 19 20.13 0.33 23.86
N SER A 20 20.10 -0.67 22.99
CA SER A 20 21.22 -0.93 22.08
C SER A 20 21.19 0.11 20.97
N ALA A 21 21.81 1.25 21.22
CA ALA A 21 22.21 2.15 20.14
C ALA A 21 23.42 1.51 19.45
N GLN A 22 23.24 0.92 18.26
CA GLN A 22 24.37 0.53 17.43
C GLN A 22 24.88 1.78 16.71
N THR A 23 26.02 2.31 17.16
CA THR A 23 26.84 3.26 16.41
C THR A 23 27.89 2.47 15.64
N PHE A 24 27.90 2.60 14.31
CA PHE A 24 29.02 2.15 13.49
C PHE A 24 30.18 3.11 13.69
N ALA A 25 31.28 2.62 14.27
CA ALA A 25 32.57 3.30 14.19
C ALA A 25 33.71 2.28 14.24
N THR A 26 34.10 1.77 13.07
CA THR A 26 35.51 1.78 12.65
C THR A 26 35.61 1.50 11.16
N ASP A 27 36.07 2.53 10.46
CA ASP A 27 36.44 2.54 9.06
C ASP A 27 37.59 1.54 8.84
N SER A 28 37.25 0.38 8.31
CA SER A 28 38.19 -0.55 7.70
C SER A 28 37.82 -0.60 6.22
N LYS A 29 38.80 -0.20 5.39
CA LYS A 29 38.72 -0.09 3.93
C LYS A 29 37.79 -1.16 3.34
N PRO A 30 36.82 -0.79 2.48
CA PRO A 30 35.99 -1.79 1.84
C PRO A 30 36.88 -2.60 0.90
N ASP A 31 37.23 -3.81 1.33
CA ASP A 31 37.57 -4.88 0.41
C ASP A 31 36.29 -5.13 -0.38
N VAL A 32 36.29 -4.71 -1.64
CA VAL A 32 35.12 -4.80 -2.51
C VAL A 32 34.93 -6.29 -2.80
N ASP A 33 34.12 -6.94 -1.99
CA ASP A 33 33.56 -8.26 -2.22
C ASP A 33 32.68 -8.18 -3.48
N ARG A 34 33.35 -8.35 -4.64
CA ARG A 34 32.75 -8.26 -5.98
C ARG A 34 31.68 -9.33 -6.23
N ASP A 35 31.47 -10.25 -5.30
CA ASP A 35 30.47 -11.30 -5.37
C ASP A 35 29.14 -10.95 -4.65
N LYS A 36 29.03 -9.78 -4.01
CA LYS A 36 27.77 -9.25 -3.46
C LYS A 36 27.18 -8.07 -4.23
N LEU A 37 27.78 -7.70 -5.35
CA LEU A 37 27.25 -6.75 -6.34
C LEU A 37 26.89 -7.45 -7.66
N SER A 38 26.24 -8.61 -7.54
CA SER A 38 25.47 -9.26 -8.59
C SER A 38 24.09 -9.45 -7.98
N LEU A 39 23.10 -8.62 -8.28
CA LEU A 39 22.15 -8.91 -9.35
C LEU A 39 21.36 -7.64 -9.68
N PHE A 40 22.00 -6.66 -10.31
CA PHE A 40 21.34 -6.03 -11.45
C PHE A 40 21.31 -7.09 -12.56
N ASN A 41 20.43 -8.07 -12.39
CA ASN A 41 20.06 -8.95 -13.47
C ASN A 41 19.33 -8.07 -14.47
N SER A 42 20.09 -7.57 -15.44
CA SER A 42 19.62 -7.18 -16.75
C SER A 42 19.04 -8.42 -17.44
N GLY A 43 17.99 -8.99 -16.85
CA GLY A 43 16.92 -9.51 -17.64
C GLY A 43 16.23 -8.26 -18.17
N VAL A 44 16.15 -8.15 -19.50
CA VAL A 44 14.99 -7.50 -20.08
C VAL A 44 13.79 -8.31 -19.56
N TYR A 45 13.33 -7.99 -18.35
CA TYR A 45 11.93 -8.16 -18.04
C TYR A 45 11.31 -7.24 -19.07
N GLU A 46 10.77 -7.82 -20.13
CA GLU A 46 9.57 -7.27 -20.72
C GLU A 46 8.63 -7.07 -19.53
N ILE A 47 8.70 -5.90 -18.88
CA ILE A 47 7.58 -5.39 -18.12
C ILE A 47 6.51 -5.46 -19.20
N PRO A 48 5.50 -6.36 -19.08
CA PRO A 48 4.45 -6.38 -20.06
C PRO A 48 4.00 -4.95 -20.12
N ARG A 49 4.23 -4.28 -21.25
CA ARG A 49 3.63 -2.99 -21.47
C ARG A 49 2.17 -3.35 -21.35
N VAL A 50 1.57 -3.04 -20.20
CA VAL A 50 0.16 -3.28 -19.99
C VAL A 50 -0.45 -2.42 -21.06
N ASN A 51 -0.82 -3.07 -22.15
CA ASN A 51 -1.64 -2.45 -23.16
C ASN A 51 -2.96 -2.30 -22.43
N ASN A 52 -3.07 -1.23 -21.63
CA ASN A 52 -4.34 -0.64 -21.25
C ASN A 52 -4.93 -0.12 -22.57
N SER A 53 -5.30 -1.05 -23.47
CA SER A 53 -6.28 -0.71 -24.47
C SER A 53 -7.45 -0.22 -23.66
N LEU A 54 -7.84 1.03 -23.89
CA LEU A 54 -8.94 1.63 -23.15
C LEU A 54 -10.10 0.63 -23.13
N PRO A 55 -10.74 0.44 -21.96
CA PRO A 55 -11.84 -0.48 -21.87
C PRO A 55 -12.87 -0.12 -22.94
N LYS A 56 -13.44 -1.13 -23.59
CA LYS A 56 -14.50 -0.88 -24.59
C LYS A 56 -15.90 -0.89 -23.95
N ASN A 57 -15.99 -1.42 -22.73
CA ASN A 57 -17.21 -1.60 -21.95
C ASN A 57 -16.94 -1.22 -20.48
N ASN A 58 -17.98 -1.22 -19.65
CA ASN A 58 -17.86 -1.15 -18.19
C ASN A 58 -17.95 -2.56 -17.60
N GLN A 59 -16.94 -2.97 -16.83
CA GLN A 59 -16.89 -4.27 -16.18
C GLN A 59 -16.21 -4.19 -14.82
N VAL A 60 -16.73 -4.97 -13.87
CA VAL A 60 -16.21 -5.10 -12.50
C VAL A 60 -16.12 -6.57 -12.14
N TYR A 61 -14.96 -7.00 -11.68
CA TYR A 61 -14.70 -8.37 -11.24
C TYR A 61 -14.17 -8.35 -9.81
N LEU A 62 -14.85 -9.08 -8.93
CA LEU A 62 -14.59 -9.10 -7.50
C LEU A 62 -14.30 -10.52 -7.04
N THR A 63 -13.24 -10.68 -6.25
CA THR A 63 -12.96 -11.92 -5.53
C THR A 63 -12.73 -11.59 -4.07
N GLN A 64 -13.52 -12.19 -3.19
CA GLN A 64 -13.40 -12.04 -1.75
C GLN A 64 -13.21 -13.42 -1.12
N VAL A 65 -12.08 -13.61 -0.43
CA VAL A 65 -11.73 -14.83 0.28
C VAL A 65 -11.45 -14.46 1.73
N GLY A 66 -12.18 -15.07 2.67
CA GLY A 66 -12.16 -14.74 4.09
C GLY A 66 -13.44 -14.06 4.54
N GLU A 67 -13.39 -13.35 5.68
CA GLU A 67 -14.61 -12.86 6.36
C GLU A 67 -14.66 -11.33 6.43
N PHE A 68 -15.86 -10.76 6.37
CA PHE A 68 -16.10 -9.33 6.60
C PHE A 68 -15.33 -8.36 5.68
N ASN A 69 -14.98 -8.79 4.46
CA ASN A 69 -14.44 -7.88 3.46
C ASN A 69 -15.56 -7.03 2.84
N THR A 70 -15.31 -5.73 2.65
CA THR A 70 -16.27 -4.76 2.11
C THR A 70 -15.72 -4.09 0.85
N ILE A 71 -16.61 -3.90 -0.13
CA ILE A 71 -16.31 -3.23 -1.40
C ILE A 71 -17.47 -2.29 -1.74
N ASN A 72 -17.14 -1.02 -2.00
CA ASN A 72 -18.01 -0.05 -2.62
C ASN A 72 -17.32 0.52 -3.86
N ILE A 73 -17.94 0.40 -5.02
CA ILE A 73 -17.43 0.94 -6.28
C ILE A 73 -18.56 1.69 -6.95
N ASN A 74 -18.42 3.00 -7.06
CA ASN A 74 -19.31 3.86 -7.80
C ASN A 74 -18.54 4.53 -8.95
N THR A 75 -18.98 4.29 -10.19
CA THR A 75 -18.31 4.81 -11.39
C THR A 75 -19.30 5.47 -12.34
N GLN A 76 -19.02 6.71 -12.71
CA GLN A 76 -19.62 7.40 -13.83
C GLN A 76 -18.55 7.53 -14.93
N THR A 77 -18.49 6.53 -15.80
CA THR A 77 -17.48 6.41 -16.87
C THR A 77 -18.09 5.91 -18.17
N ASN A 78 -17.51 6.32 -19.31
CA ASN A 78 -17.88 5.74 -20.61
C ASN A 78 -17.38 4.30 -20.73
N SER A 79 -16.23 3.98 -20.13
CA SER A 79 -15.75 2.61 -20.01
C SER A 79 -14.93 2.39 -18.75
N SER A 80 -14.97 1.18 -18.19
CA SER A 80 -14.20 0.83 -17.01
C SER A 80 -13.80 -0.63 -17.01
N ASP A 81 -12.60 -0.91 -16.51
CA ASP A 81 -12.11 -2.26 -16.22
C ASP A 81 -11.51 -2.27 -14.82
N ILE A 82 -12.27 -2.75 -13.83
CA ILE A 82 -11.87 -2.72 -12.43
C ILE A 82 -11.86 -4.14 -11.86
N ASN A 83 -10.71 -4.63 -11.42
CA ASN A 83 -10.55 -5.95 -10.81
C ASN A 83 -10.04 -5.82 -9.36
N VAL A 84 -10.78 -6.38 -8.40
CA VAL A 84 -10.43 -6.30 -6.98
C VAL A 84 -10.41 -7.70 -6.39
N ARG A 85 -9.31 -8.03 -5.70
CA ARG A 85 -9.14 -9.29 -4.97
C ARG A 85 -8.78 -9.02 -3.52
N GLN A 86 -9.68 -9.38 -2.62
CA GLN A 86 -9.49 -9.32 -1.18
C GLN A 86 -9.27 -10.75 -0.65
N ASN A 87 -8.13 -10.97 0.00
CA ASN A 87 -7.75 -12.24 0.60
C ASN A 87 -7.36 -12.03 2.06
N GLY A 88 -8.22 -12.45 2.98
CA GLY A 88 -8.12 -12.26 4.42
C GLY A 88 -9.41 -11.67 4.99
N SER A 89 -9.33 -10.98 6.12
CA SER A 89 -10.53 -10.52 6.83
C SER A 89 -10.56 -9.02 7.07
N ASN A 90 -11.75 -8.43 7.07
CA ASN A 90 -11.98 -7.00 7.32
C ASN A 90 -11.22 -6.06 6.36
N ASN A 91 -10.98 -6.47 5.12
CA ASN A 91 -10.44 -5.54 4.13
C ASN A 91 -11.56 -4.67 3.57
N ASP A 92 -11.28 -3.38 3.41
CA ASP A 92 -12.23 -2.38 2.94
C ASP A 92 -11.68 -1.69 1.69
N LEU A 93 -12.56 -1.50 0.70
CA LEU A 93 -12.27 -0.77 -0.53
C LEU A 93 -13.44 0.13 -0.90
N SER A 94 -13.14 1.40 -1.15
CA SER A 94 -14.09 2.41 -1.61
C SER A 94 -13.54 3.18 -2.80
N PHE A 95 -14.21 3.06 -3.95
CA PHE A 95 -13.94 3.84 -5.15
C PHE A 95 -15.12 4.74 -5.49
N GLU A 96 -14.83 5.98 -5.81
CA GLU A 96 -15.79 6.92 -6.39
C GLU A 96 -15.12 7.66 -7.55
N TYR A 97 -15.53 7.28 -8.76
CA TYR A 97 -14.93 7.75 -10.02
C TYR A 97 -15.93 8.48 -10.90
N ILE A 98 -15.57 9.68 -11.31
CA ILE A 98 -16.18 10.40 -12.43
C ILE A 98 -15.06 10.69 -13.43
N ALA A 99 -15.07 10.00 -14.56
CA ALA A 99 -13.99 10.00 -15.55
C ALA A 99 -14.50 9.59 -16.95
N ASP A 100 -13.68 9.69 -18.00
CA ASP A 100 -14.01 9.11 -19.31
C ASP A 100 -13.75 7.59 -19.28
N HIS A 101 -12.54 7.22 -18.86
CA HIS A 101 -12.09 5.84 -18.75
C HIS A 101 -11.49 5.56 -17.37
N ALA A 102 -11.82 4.43 -16.76
CA ALA A 102 -11.20 3.99 -15.51
C ALA A 102 -10.60 2.59 -15.63
N VAL A 103 -9.34 2.44 -15.21
CA VAL A 103 -8.69 1.14 -15.05
C VAL A 103 -8.29 1.00 -13.59
N ALA A 104 -8.66 -0.08 -12.92
CA ALA A 104 -8.12 -0.33 -11.59
C ALA A 104 -7.86 -1.81 -11.35
N ASN A 105 -6.73 -2.14 -10.71
CA ASN A 105 -6.49 -3.50 -10.25
C ASN A 105 -5.90 -3.46 -8.84
N VAL A 106 -6.68 -3.90 -7.85
CA VAL A 106 -6.32 -3.81 -6.43
C VAL A 106 -6.35 -5.18 -5.77
N ILE A 107 -5.23 -5.53 -5.16
CA ILE A 107 -5.03 -6.75 -4.40
C ILE A 107 -4.80 -6.38 -2.95
N GLN A 108 -5.61 -6.93 -2.04
CA GLN A 108 -5.43 -6.81 -0.60
C GLN A 108 -5.21 -8.21 -0.03
N ASN A 109 -3.98 -8.52 0.39
CA ASN A 109 -3.63 -9.76 1.09
C ASN A 109 -3.35 -9.46 2.56
N GLY A 110 -4.13 -10.06 3.47
CA GLY A 110 -4.04 -9.88 4.91
C GLY A 110 -5.32 -9.27 5.49
N SER A 111 -5.22 -8.59 6.63
CA SER A 111 -6.41 -8.18 7.41
C SER A 111 -6.44 -6.71 7.77
N ASN A 112 -7.64 -6.14 7.85
CA ASN A 112 -7.87 -4.73 8.19
C ASN A 112 -7.16 -3.75 7.24
N ASN A 113 -6.97 -4.12 5.97
CA ASN A 113 -6.43 -3.19 4.99
C ASN A 113 -7.55 -2.32 4.41
N LYS A 114 -7.24 -1.05 4.15
CA LYS A 114 -8.18 -0.06 3.66
C LYS A 114 -7.65 0.60 2.39
N VAL A 115 -8.52 0.75 1.40
CA VAL A 115 -8.26 1.49 0.16
C VAL A 115 -9.40 2.49 -0.07
N VAL A 116 -9.03 3.75 -0.28
CA VAL A 116 -9.93 4.80 -0.76
C VAL A 116 -9.31 5.42 -2.00
N ASP A 117 -10.05 5.48 -3.11
CA ASP A 117 -9.66 6.28 -4.28
C ASP A 117 -10.85 7.13 -4.73
N TYR A 118 -10.68 8.44 -4.68
CA TYR A 118 -11.68 9.42 -5.09
C TYR A 118 -11.13 10.25 -6.25
N VAL A 119 -11.81 10.20 -7.40
CA VAL A 119 -11.44 10.99 -8.57
C VAL A 119 -12.66 11.58 -9.25
N ASN A 120 -12.64 12.89 -9.44
CA ASN A 120 -13.64 13.62 -10.22
C ASN A 120 -12.94 14.44 -11.32
N LEU A 121 -12.73 13.80 -12.46
CA LEU A 121 -12.07 14.35 -13.64
C LEU A 121 -12.81 13.90 -14.91
N PRO A 122 -13.99 14.48 -15.19
CA PRO A 122 -14.75 14.14 -16.39
C PRO A 122 -13.90 14.36 -17.66
N GLY A 123 -13.91 13.39 -18.58
CA GLY A 123 -13.14 13.49 -19.83
C GLY A 123 -11.71 12.95 -19.75
N GLU A 124 -11.26 12.49 -18.58
CA GLU A 124 -9.89 11.97 -18.40
C GLU A 124 -9.86 10.45 -18.25
N THR A 125 -8.71 9.85 -18.53
CA THR A 125 -8.43 8.44 -18.17
C THR A 125 -7.76 8.39 -16.81
N ILE A 126 -8.26 7.54 -15.92
CA ILE A 126 -7.72 7.37 -14.57
C ILE A 126 -7.26 5.92 -14.37
N ASN A 127 -6.21 5.75 -13.56
CA ASN A 127 -5.66 4.44 -13.28
C ASN A 127 -5.28 4.29 -11.80
N LEU A 128 -5.53 3.09 -11.26
CA LEU A 128 -4.99 2.65 -9.99
C LEU A 128 -4.47 1.20 -10.09
N ASN A 129 -3.20 1.01 -9.82
CA ASN A 129 -2.61 -0.31 -9.62
C ASN A 129 -2.02 -0.40 -8.22
N LEU A 130 -2.61 -1.22 -7.35
CA LEU A 130 -2.23 -1.31 -5.95
C LEU A 130 -2.18 -2.76 -5.47
N THR A 131 -1.10 -3.11 -4.77
CA THR A 131 -1.01 -4.34 -3.98
C THR A 131 -0.70 -4.00 -2.53
N GLN A 132 -1.55 -4.44 -1.61
CA GLN A 132 -1.32 -4.40 -0.17
C GLN A 132 -1.03 -5.82 0.34
N ASP A 133 0.15 -6.04 0.94
CA ASP A 133 0.56 -7.31 1.55
C ASP A 133 0.87 -7.12 3.04
N GLY A 134 -0.08 -7.42 3.91
CA GLY A 134 0.06 -7.26 5.36
C GLY A 134 -1.22 -6.87 6.06
N SER A 135 -1.12 -6.19 7.20
CA SER A 135 -2.30 -5.86 8.02
C SER A 135 -2.31 -4.42 8.50
N ASN A 136 -3.51 -3.87 8.67
CA ASN A 136 -3.73 -2.47 9.05
C ASN A 136 -3.07 -1.48 8.07
N LEU A 137 -3.05 -1.81 6.79
CA LEU A 137 -2.50 -0.96 5.74
C LEU A 137 -3.58 -0.02 5.22
N THR A 138 -3.33 1.29 5.18
CA THR A 138 -4.23 2.27 4.59
C THR A 138 -3.61 2.86 3.33
N PHE A 139 -4.39 2.94 2.26
CA PHE A 139 -4.06 3.66 1.03
C PHE A 139 -5.18 4.63 0.70
N ASP A 140 -4.90 5.93 0.70
CA ASP A 140 -5.86 6.97 0.32
C ASP A 140 -5.33 7.74 -0.88
N LYS A 141 -6.05 7.70 -1.99
CA LYS A 141 -5.75 8.48 -3.19
C LYS A 141 -6.85 9.47 -3.50
N TYR A 142 -6.44 10.69 -3.82
CA TYR A 142 -7.32 11.79 -4.20
C TYR A 142 -6.82 12.43 -5.49
N GLY A 143 -7.69 12.43 -6.50
CA GLY A 143 -7.41 12.99 -7.83
C GLY A 143 -6.54 12.09 -8.70
N SER A 144 -6.18 12.60 -9.88
CA SER A 144 -5.28 11.97 -10.84
C SER A 144 -4.56 13.03 -11.70
N SER A 145 -3.37 12.68 -12.18
CA SER A 145 -2.61 13.40 -13.21
C SER A 145 -1.93 12.38 -14.13
N THR A 146 -1.39 12.86 -15.25
CA THR A 146 -0.62 12.04 -16.19
C THR A 146 0.55 11.31 -15.51
N LEU A 147 1.14 11.89 -14.47
CA LEU A 147 2.17 11.20 -13.68
C LEU A 147 1.56 10.06 -12.86
N SER A 148 0.51 10.33 -12.08
CA SER A 148 -0.08 9.33 -11.18
C SER A 148 -0.74 8.17 -11.93
N GLU A 149 -1.26 8.40 -13.13
CA GLU A 149 -1.84 7.36 -14.01
C GLU A 149 -0.83 6.25 -14.36
N SER A 150 0.46 6.57 -14.38
CA SER A 150 1.53 5.61 -14.70
C SER A 150 2.06 4.85 -13.48
N LEU A 151 1.62 5.21 -12.26
CA LEU A 151 2.18 4.67 -11.03
C LEU A 151 1.59 3.30 -10.68
N GLN A 152 2.43 2.48 -10.06
CA GLN A 152 2.04 1.24 -9.40
C GLN A 152 2.47 1.31 -7.94
N PHE A 153 1.58 0.91 -7.04
CA PHE A 153 1.80 0.99 -5.62
C PHE A 153 1.91 -0.41 -5.02
N LYS A 154 2.96 -0.64 -4.23
CA LYS A 154 3.10 -1.83 -3.41
C LYS A 154 3.34 -1.43 -1.97
N GLN A 155 2.44 -1.82 -1.07
CA GLN A 155 2.49 -1.50 0.35
C GLN A 155 2.57 -2.80 1.14
N THR A 156 3.64 -2.98 1.90
CA THR A 156 3.89 -4.23 2.64
C THR A 156 4.13 -3.97 4.13
N GLY A 157 3.76 -4.93 4.98
CA GLY A 157 4.06 -4.93 6.41
C GLY A 157 2.85 -4.60 7.30
N PHE A 158 3.04 -3.81 8.35
CA PHE A 158 2.00 -3.59 9.36
C PHE A 158 1.81 -2.11 9.67
N SER A 159 0.55 -1.67 9.82
CA SER A 159 0.17 -0.33 10.30
C SER A 159 0.84 0.82 9.56
N LYS A 160 0.82 0.77 8.22
CA LYS A 160 1.36 1.85 7.36
C LYS A 160 0.22 2.56 6.66
N THR A 161 0.39 3.85 6.43
CA THR A 161 -0.53 4.66 5.63
C THR A 161 0.23 5.29 4.47
N LEU A 162 -0.30 5.15 3.27
CA LEU A 162 0.16 5.87 2.08
C LEU A 162 -0.96 6.79 1.60
N ILE A 163 -0.65 8.07 1.41
CA ILE A 163 -1.60 9.07 0.92
C ILE A 163 -1.04 9.66 -0.38
N VAL A 164 -1.83 9.57 -1.44
CA VAL A 164 -1.52 10.15 -2.75
C VAL A 164 -2.49 11.29 -3.03
N ARG A 165 -1.95 12.48 -3.27
CA ARG A 165 -2.73 13.65 -3.69
C ARG A 165 -2.18 14.11 -5.02
N SER A 166 -2.99 14.03 -6.06
CA SER A 166 -2.61 14.41 -7.41
C SER A 166 -3.72 15.22 -8.02
N PHE A 167 -3.57 16.54 -7.99
CA PHE A 167 -4.51 17.49 -8.58
C PHE A 167 -3.83 18.18 -9.76
N LYS A 168 -4.59 18.43 -10.82
CA LYS A 168 -4.13 19.24 -11.96
C LYS A 168 -4.21 20.73 -11.61
#